data_AF-A0A1W1DAV2-F1
#
_entry.id   AF-A0A1W1DAV2-F1
#
_cell.length_a   1.000
_cell.length_b   1.000
_cell.length_c   1.000
_cell.angle_alpha   90.00
_cell.angle_beta   90.00
_cell.angle_gamma   90.00
#
_symmetry.space_group_name_H-M   'P 1'
#
loop_
_entity.id
_entity.type
_entity.pdbx_description
1 polymer ?
#
loop_
_entity_poly.entity_id
_entity_poly.type
_entity_poly.pdbx_seq_one_letter_code
_entity_poly.pdbx_strand_id
1 'polypeptide(L)'
;MLVASKVLDDTGMAIDFREIKKQTKEVVKRLDHQYLNDVAPFDKLNPTAENIAKYFFEEVGKLINTNDVRVKEVTIWETLRASVTYSED
;
A
#
# COMPACT_ATOMS: atom_id res chain seq x y z
N MET A 1 6.63 1.06 -2.15
CA MET A 1 5.54 0.40 -2.91
C MET A 1 5.97 0.29 -4.36
N LEU A 2 5.74 -0.87 -4.96
CA LEU A 2 6.00 -1.18 -6.36
C LEU A 2 4.67 -1.29 -7.11
N VAL A 3 4.58 -0.67 -8.28
CA VAL A 3 3.42 -0.76 -9.18
C VAL A 3 3.85 -1.37 -10.51
N ALA A 4 2.96 -2.15 -11.13
CA ALA A 4 3.17 -2.73 -12.44
C ALA A 4 2.07 -2.24 -13.39
N SER A 5 2.44 -1.95 -14.65
CA SER A 5 1.47 -1.62 -15.69
C SER A 5 1.80 -2.35 -17.00
N LYS A 6 0.75 -2.70 -17.76
CA LYS A 6 0.90 -3.26 -19.11
C LYS A 6 1.01 -2.20 -20.20
N VAL A 7 0.56 -0.97 -19.90
CA VAL A 7 0.58 0.16 -20.83
C VAL A 7 1.15 1.40 -20.15
N LEU A 8 1.53 2.38 -20.95
CA LEU A 8 1.91 3.71 -20.49
C LEU A 8 0.81 4.68 -20.92
N ASP A 9 0.57 5.71 -20.12
CA ASP A 9 -0.33 6.81 -20.49
C ASP A 9 0.29 7.70 -21.59
N ASP A 10 -0.44 8.74 -22.00
CA ASP A 10 0.00 9.69 -23.04
C ASP A 10 1.29 10.47 -22.65
N THR A 11 1.68 10.44 -21.38
CA THR A 11 2.92 11.04 -20.87
C THR A 11 4.07 10.04 -20.76
N GLY A 12 3.85 8.77 -21.13
CA GLY A 12 4.84 7.70 -21.06
C GLY A 12 5.03 7.13 -19.66
N MET A 13 4.07 7.32 -18.75
CA MET A 13 4.13 6.83 -17.38
C MET A 13 3.13 5.69 -17.14
N ALA A 14 3.49 4.74 -16.28
CA ALA A 14 2.56 3.71 -15.84
C ALA A 14 1.45 4.30 -14.95
N ILE A 15 1.84 5.16 -14.00
CA ILE A 15 0.97 5.94 -13.13
C ILE A 15 1.81 7.09 -12.55
N ASP A 16 1.21 8.26 -12.30
CA ASP A 16 1.90 9.37 -11.67
C ASP A 16 2.27 9.01 -10.21
N PHE A 17 3.55 9.16 -9.85
CA PHE A 17 4.03 8.97 -8.48
C PHE A 17 3.30 9.84 -7.44
N ARG A 18 2.80 11.02 -7.85
CA ARG A 18 1.99 11.90 -7.01
C ARG A 18 0.68 11.22 -6.63
N GLU A 19 0.07 10.49 -7.55
CA GLU A 19 -1.17 9.76 -7.29
C GLU A 19 -0.92 8.58 -6.34
N ILE A 20 0.13 7.79 -6.58
CA ILE A 20 0.53 6.71 -5.63
C ILE A 20 0.73 7.29 -4.22
N LYS A 21 1.48 8.38 -4.11
CA LYS A 21 1.77 9.02 -2.82
C LYS A 21 0.51 9.56 -2.15
N LYS A 22 -0.40 10.16 -2.92
CA LYS A 22 -1.68 10.67 -2.43
C LYS A 22 -2.54 9.54 -1.88
N GLN A 23 -2.77 8.48 -2.66
CA GLN A 23 -3.61 7.36 -2.23
C GLN A 23 -3.01 6.61 -1.05
N THR A 24 -1.69 6.40 -1.05
CA THR A 24 -0.99 5.85 0.12
C THR A 24 -1.20 6.72 1.37
N LYS A 25 -1.09 8.05 1.23
CA LYS A 25 -1.30 8.97 2.35
C LYS A 25 -2.73 8.92 2.89
N GLU A 26 -3.73 8.77 2.02
CA GLU A 26 -5.12 8.62 2.46
C GLU A 26 -5.32 7.35 3.30
N VAL A 27 -4.69 6.23 2.92
CA VAL A 27 -4.72 5.00 3.74
C VAL A 27 -3.96 5.18 5.06
N VAL A 28 -2.76 5.79 5.03
CA VAL A 28 -1.98 6.08 6.25
C VAL A 28 -2.77 6.93 7.23
N LYS A 29 -3.46 7.99 6.77
CA LYS A 29 -4.25 8.88 7.62
C LYS A 29 -5.33 8.16 8.44
N ARG A 30 -5.83 7.01 7.97
CA ARG A 30 -6.82 6.21 8.72
C ARG A 30 -6.23 5.57 9.97
N LEU A 31 -4.93 5.30 9.93
CA LEU A 31 -4.17 4.64 11.01
C LEU A 31 -3.32 5.64 11.82
N ASP A 32 -3.05 6.80 11.25
CA ASP A 32 -2.16 7.81 11.83
C ASP A 32 -2.77 8.44 13.11
N HIS A 33 -1.90 8.80 14.06
CA HIS A 33 -2.26 9.41 15.35
C HIS A 33 -3.24 8.60 16.23
N GLN A 34 -3.37 7.29 16.01
CA GLN A 34 -4.23 6.40 16.81
C GLN A 34 -3.46 5.14 17.22
N TYR A 35 -3.90 4.48 18.30
CA TYR A 35 -3.43 3.14 18.62
C TYR A 35 -3.96 2.18 17.57
N LEU A 36 -3.07 1.51 16.83
CA LEU A 36 -3.47 0.55 15.78
C LEU A 36 -4.45 -0.49 16.32
N ASN A 37 -4.24 -0.97 17.55
CA ASN A 37 -5.12 -1.93 18.21
C ASN A 37 -6.56 -1.45 18.47
N ASP A 38 -6.85 -0.16 18.30
CA ASP A 38 -8.19 0.40 18.46
C ASP A 38 -8.86 0.73 17.11
N VAL A 39 -8.16 0.51 15.99
CA VAL A 39 -8.60 0.88 14.64
C VAL A 39 -8.83 -0.36 13.79
N ALA A 40 -10.00 -0.49 13.19
CA ALA A 40 -10.28 -1.59 12.28
C ALA A 40 -9.37 -1.55 11.03
N PRO A 41 -8.83 -2.69 10.57
CA PRO A 41 -9.07 -4.07 11.03
C PRO A 41 -8.15 -4.56 12.15
N PHE A 42 -7.25 -3.72 12.66
CA PHE A 42 -6.27 -4.08 13.69
C PHE A 42 -6.84 -4.13 15.11
N ASP A 43 -8.11 -3.74 15.27
CA ASP A 43 -8.94 -4.02 16.46
C ASP A 43 -9.11 -5.53 16.71
N LYS A 44 -9.01 -6.33 15.66
CA LYS A 44 -9.14 -7.80 15.71
C LYS A 44 -7.92 -8.52 15.16
N LEU A 45 -7.14 -7.85 14.31
CA LEU A 45 -5.95 -8.40 13.67
C LEU A 45 -4.70 -7.85 14.34
N ASN A 46 -3.73 -8.70 14.65
CA ASN A 46 -2.47 -8.23 15.21
C ASN A 46 -1.79 -7.25 14.23
N PRO A 47 -1.41 -6.03 14.64
CA PRO A 47 -0.77 -5.05 13.77
C PRO A 47 0.73 -5.36 13.57
N THR A 48 1.04 -6.57 13.09
CA THR A 48 2.40 -6.93 12.70
C THR A 48 2.77 -6.32 11.35
N ALA A 49 4.06 -6.21 11.04
CA ALA A 49 4.53 -5.64 9.77
C ALA A 49 3.96 -6.38 8.54
N GLU A 50 3.75 -7.69 8.63
CA GLU A 50 3.10 -8.52 7.60
C GLU A 50 1.65 -8.11 7.38
N ASN A 51 0.86 -8.01 8.44
CA ASN A 51 -0.56 -7.66 8.36
C ASN A 51 -0.74 -6.20 7.90
N ILE A 52 0.16 -5.31 8.32
CA ILE A 52 0.20 -3.93 7.85
C ILE A 52 0.55 -3.89 6.36
N ALA A 53 1.57 -4.63 5.91
CA ALA A 53 1.96 -4.68 4.50
C ALA A 53 0.80 -5.19 3.62
N LYS A 54 0.12 -6.25 4.06
CA LYS A 54 -1.08 -6.78 3.40
C LYS A 54 -2.22 -5.75 3.37
N TYR A 55 -2.52 -5.11 4.51
CA TYR A 55 -3.57 -4.09 4.57
C TYR A 55 -3.30 -2.93 3.61
N PHE A 56 -2.07 -2.42 3.57
CA PHE A 56 -1.70 -1.36 2.62
C PHE A 56 -1.77 -1.83 1.17
N PHE A 57 -1.38 -3.07 0.87
CA PHE A 57 -1.50 -3.65 -0.46
C PHE A 57 -2.97 -3.70 -0.91
N GLU A 58 -3.87 -4.20 -0.07
CA GLU A 58 -5.29 -4.32 -0.38
C GLU A 58 -5.96 -2.94 -0.48
N GLU A 59 -5.76 -2.05 0.50
CA GLU A 59 -6.44 -0.76 0.56
C GLU A 59 -5.94 0.22 -0.50
N VAL A 60 -4.63 0.28 -0.75
CA VAL A 60 -4.11 1.11 -1.84
C VAL A 60 -4.46 0.48 -3.18
N GLY A 61 -4.45 -0.86 -3.27
CA GLY A 61 -4.90 -1.59 -4.46
C GLY A 61 -6.34 -1.23 -4.85
N LYS A 62 -7.27 -1.14 -3.89
CA LYS A 62 -8.65 -0.68 -4.14
C LYS A 62 -8.74 0.73 -4.74
N LEU A 63 -7.74 1.57 -4.49
CA LEU A 63 -7.72 2.97 -4.92
C LEU A 63 -6.98 3.18 -6.25
N ILE A 64 -5.96 2.36 -6.54
CA ILE A 64 -5.10 2.55 -7.73
C ILE A 64 -5.20 1.45 -8.78
N ASN A 65 -5.69 0.26 -8.42
CA ASN A 65 -5.74 -0.85 -9.37
C ASN A 65 -6.80 -0.57 -10.43
N THR A 66 -6.39 -0.71 -11.68
CA THR A 66 -7.23 -0.63 -12.87
C THR A 66 -6.97 -1.87 -13.73
N ASN A 67 -7.56 -1.94 -14.93
CA ASN A 67 -7.29 -3.03 -15.85
C ASN A 67 -5.81 -3.09 -16.29
N ASP A 68 -5.15 -1.94 -16.26
CA ASP A 68 -3.82 -1.75 -16.82
C ASP A 68 -2.74 -1.61 -15.76
N VAL A 69 -3.07 -0.99 -14.61
CA VAL A 69 -2.15 -0.68 -13.51
C VAL A 69 -2.54 -1.49 -12.28
N ARG A 70 -1.56 -2.04 -11.57
CA ARG A 70 -1.77 -2.71 -10.28
C ARG A 70 -0.65 -2.45 -9.29
N VAL A 71 -0.97 -2.41 -8.00
CA VAL A 71 0.02 -2.61 -6.93
C VAL A 71 0.62 -4.00 -7.12
N LYS A 72 1.94 -4.07 -7.20
CA LYS A 72 2.67 -5.34 -7.31
C LYS A 72 3.22 -5.78 -5.97
N GLU A 73 3.80 -4.84 -5.20
CA GLU A 73 4.40 -5.17 -3.90
C GLU A 73 4.33 -3.97 -2.94
N VAL A 74 4.12 -4.26 -1.65
CA VAL A 74 4.20 -3.29 -0.56
C VAL A 74 5.25 -3.74 0.44
N THR A 75 6.21 -2.85 0.72
CA THR A 75 7.25 -3.07 1.72
C THR A 75 7.04 -2.14 2.90
N ILE A 76 6.96 -2.71 4.10
CA ILE A 76 6.93 -2.02 5.38
C ILE A 76 8.30 -2.16 6.04
N TRP A 77 8.87 -1.05 6.50
CA TRP A 77 10.14 -1.01 7.19
C TRP A 77 9.90 -0.70 8.67
N GLU A 78 10.23 -1.63 9.55
CA GLU A 78 10.17 -1.41 11.00
C GLU A 78 11.43 -0.68 11.49
N THR A 79 12.57 -1.05 10.92
CA THR A 79 13.86 -0.38 11.14
C THR A 79 14.62 -0.26 9.83
N LEU A 80 15.79 0.39 9.84
CA LEU A 80 16.67 0.47 8.67
C LEU A 80 17.15 -0.90 8.16
N ARG A 81 17.08 -1.95 8.99
CA ARG A 81 17.56 -3.30 8.65
C ARG A 81 16.47 -4.36 8.63
N ALA A 82 15.26 -4.03 9.05
CA ALA A 82 14.14 -4.97 9.15
C ALA A 82 12.94 -4.45 8.35
N SER A 83 12.57 -5.23 7.34
CA SER A 83 11.43 -4.94 6.48
C SER A 83 10.68 -6.20 6.10
N VAL A 84 9.37 -6.05 5.90
CA VAL A 84 8.50 -7.09 5.36
C VAL A 84 7.95 -6.60 4.03
N THR A 85 8.01 -7.45 3.00
CA THR A 85 7.37 -7.21 1.72
C THR A 85 6.21 -8.18 1.54
N TYR A 86 5.04 -7.64 1.19
CA TYR A 86 3.87 -8.40 0.77
C TYR A 86 3.62 -8.20 -0.73
N SER A 87 3.30 -9.29 -1.42
CA SER A 87 3.01 -9.36 -2.85
C SER A 87 2.08 -10.54 -3.14
N GLU A 88 1.22 -10.41 -4.15
CA GLU A 88 0.44 -11.52 -4.70
C GLU A 88 1.00 -11.87 -6.10
N ASP A 89 1.18 -13.16 -6.38
CA ASP A 89 1.67 -13.68 -7.67
C ASP A 89 0.78 -13.29 -8.87
#